data_AF-A0A371WXP3-F1
#
_entry.id   AF-A0A371WXP3-F1
#
_cell.length_a   1.000
_cell.length_b   1.000
_cell.length_c   1.000
_cell.angle_alpha   90.00
_cell.angle_beta   90.00
_cell.angle_gamma   90.00
#
_symmetry.space_group_name_H-M   'P 1'
#
loop_
_entity.id
_entity.type
_entity.pdbx_description
1 polymer ?
#
loop_
_entity_poly.entity_id
_entity_poly.type
_entity_poly.pdbx_seq_one_letter_code
_entity_poly.pdbx_strand_id
1 'polypeptide(L)'
;MAAVRAFGDSTLKGKLKQPSINLEAAKTAMKASRIYKAILREAEIETSPFAGSRRIGQETIDDFIRMQAVASKDDKPLNKALAALIANCLADDAPALKVVTERRSIPGSGLQPDIQIELRDGEYICIEPTWRNSGKGLDSEIKEAQNTLSEAHVKKYMLDKATQYVKDFGL
;
A
#
# COMPACT_ATOMS: atom_id res chain seq x y z
N MET A 1 2.04 -0.73 -8.40
CA MET A 1 3.03 0.01 -9.23
C MET A 1 2.53 1.35 -9.73
N ALA A 2 1.26 1.50 -10.12
CA ALA A 2 0.69 2.79 -10.55
C ALA A 2 0.98 3.97 -9.58
N ALA A 3 0.87 3.73 -8.27
CA ALA A 3 1.22 4.71 -7.23
C ALA A 3 2.64 5.27 -7.37
N VAL A 4 3.64 4.39 -7.50
CA VAL A 4 5.05 4.80 -7.63
C VAL A 4 5.27 5.55 -8.96
N ARG A 5 4.66 5.09 -10.05
CA ARG A 5 4.76 5.76 -11.36
C ARG A 5 4.14 7.16 -11.39
N ALA A 6 3.12 7.41 -10.57
CA ALA A 6 2.49 8.73 -10.45
C ALA A 6 3.24 9.61 -9.44
N PHE A 7 3.44 9.12 -8.22
CA PHE A 7 3.84 9.92 -7.05
C PHE A 7 5.22 9.61 -6.47
N GLY A 8 5.91 8.57 -6.96
CA GLY A 8 7.29 8.29 -6.55
C GLY A 8 8.24 9.44 -6.91
N ASP A 9 9.30 9.60 -6.12
CA ASP A 9 10.41 10.48 -6.46
C ASP A 9 11.22 9.94 -7.66
N SER A 10 12.20 10.72 -8.13
CA SER A 10 13.05 10.34 -9.26
C SER A 10 13.85 9.06 -8.99
N THR A 11 14.26 8.83 -7.74
CA THR A 11 14.99 7.62 -7.33
C THR A 11 14.12 6.38 -7.46
N LEU A 12 12.90 6.42 -6.94
CA LEU A 12 11.92 5.34 -7.01
C LEU A 12 11.50 5.08 -8.46
N LYS A 13 11.13 6.13 -9.18
CA LYS A 13 10.70 6.02 -10.59
C LYS A 13 11.81 5.46 -11.47
N GLY A 14 13.06 5.85 -11.22
CA GLY A 14 14.24 5.34 -11.94
C GLY A 14 14.52 3.85 -11.74
N LYS A 15 13.86 3.17 -10.79
CA LYS A 15 13.92 1.72 -10.65
C LYS A 15 12.90 0.97 -11.51
N LEU A 16 11.91 1.65 -12.09
CA LEU A 16 10.87 1.00 -12.88
C LEU A 16 11.27 1.02 -14.35
N LYS A 17 10.91 -0.05 -15.08
CA LYS A 17 11.13 -0.08 -16.53
C LYS A 17 10.31 1.01 -17.25
N GLN A 18 9.06 1.19 -16.81
CA GLN A 18 8.25 2.34 -17.17
C GLN A 18 8.13 3.29 -15.96
N PRO A 19 8.91 4.39 -15.93
CA PRO A 19 9.04 5.25 -14.74
C PRO A 19 7.83 6.14 -14.48
N SER A 20 7.01 6.40 -15.50
CA SER A 20 5.90 7.34 -15.42
C SER A 20 4.60 6.78 -15.98
N ILE A 21 3.51 7.32 -15.46
CA ILE A 21 2.15 7.14 -15.95
C ILE A 21 1.41 8.46 -15.76
N ASN A 22 0.43 8.77 -16.60
CA ASN A 22 -0.45 9.90 -16.32
C ASN A 22 -1.31 9.62 -15.08
N LEU A 23 -1.74 10.68 -14.39
CA LEU A 23 -2.47 10.56 -13.14
C LEU A 23 -3.81 9.84 -13.32
N GLU A 24 -4.55 10.12 -14.38
CA GLU A 24 -5.86 9.52 -14.63
C GLU A 24 -5.79 7.99 -14.86
N ALA A 25 -4.76 7.50 -15.55
CA ALA A 25 -4.54 6.07 -15.71
C ALA A 25 -4.09 5.43 -14.39
N ALA A 26 -3.31 6.15 -13.56
CA ALA A 26 -2.98 5.67 -12.22
C ALA A 26 -4.23 5.56 -11.32
N LYS A 27 -5.10 6.58 -11.36
CA LYS A 27 -6.39 6.60 -10.65
C LYS A 27 -7.28 5.47 -11.14
N THR A 28 -7.40 5.28 -12.45
CA THR A 28 -8.15 4.15 -13.04
C THR A 28 -7.66 2.81 -12.53
N ALA A 29 -6.34 2.60 -12.50
CA ALA A 29 -5.75 1.37 -11.99
C ALA A 29 -6.00 1.17 -10.48
N MET A 30 -5.93 2.24 -9.68
CA MET A 30 -6.24 2.20 -8.25
C MET A 30 -7.73 1.92 -8.00
N LYS A 31 -8.64 2.63 -8.67
CA LYS A 31 -10.09 2.46 -8.54
C LYS A 31 -10.57 1.06 -8.92
N ALA A 32 -9.85 0.38 -9.82
CA ALA A 32 -10.10 -1.01 -10.18
C ALA A 32 -9.53 -2.04 -9.18
N SER A 33 -8.70 -1.62 -8.22
CA SER A 33 -8.00 -2.52 -7.30
C SER A 33 -8.90 -3.01 -6.15
N ARG A 34 -8.66 -4.23 -5.68
CA ARG A 34 -9.38 -4.81 -4.53
C ARG A 34 -9.27 -3.96 -3.26
N ILE A 35 -8.11 -3.36 -3.00
CA ILE A 35 -7.88 -2.52 -1.82
C ILE A 35 -8.77 -1.26 -1.87
N TYR A 36 -8.85 -0.59 -3.02
CA TYR A 36 -9.68 0.61 -3.12
C TYR A 36 -11.17 0.30 -3.00
N LYS A 37 -11.63 -0.81 -3.58
CA LYS A 37 -13.01 -1.29 -3.41
C LYS A 37 -13.33 -1.58 -1.94
N ALA A 38 -12.38 -2.13 -1.18
CA ALA A 38 -12.55 -2.34 0.25
C ALA A 38 -12.65 -1.02 1.01
N ILE A 39 -11.77 -0.04 0.72
CA ILE A 39 -11.83 1.29 1.34
C ILE A 39 -13.20 1.95 1.15
N LEU A 40 -13.71 1.97 -0.09
CA LEU A 40 -15.04 2.55 -0.37
C LEU A 40 -16.16 1.82 0.36
N ARG A 41 -16.10 0.50 0.44
CA ARG A 41 -17.11 -0.30 1.15
C ARG A 41 -17.12 0.01 2.65
N GLU A 42 -15.96 0.07 3.30
CA GLU A 42 -15.86 0.42 4.73
C GLU A 42 -16.28 1.87 4.99
N ALA A 43 -16.13 2.75 3.99
CA ALA A 43 -16.64 4.12 4.04
C ALA A 43 -18.12 4.26 3.68
N GLU A 44 -18.85 3.15 3.47
CA GLU A 44 -20.26 3.13 3.06
C GLU A 44 -20.54 3.83 1.71
N ILE A 45 -19.54 3.87 0.82
CA ILE A 45 -19.65 4.46 -0.52
C ILE A 45 -19.97 3.36 -1.52
N GLU A 46 -21.02 3.58 -2.33
CA GLU A 46 -21.42 2.64 -3.36
C GLU A 46 -20.26 2.39 -4.34
N THR A 47 -19.95 1.11 -4.57
CA THR A 47 -18.88 0.74 -5.49
C THR A 47 -19.19 -0.58 -6.18
N SER A 48 -18.80 -0.67 -7.44
CA SER A 48 -18.86 -1.94 -8.16
C SER A 48 -17.97 -3.00 -7.50
N PRO A 49 -18.41 -4.27 -7.44
CA PRO A 49 -17.59 -5.36 -6.95
C PRO A 49 -16.25 -5.44 -7.70
N PHE A 50 -15.22 -5.94 -7.02
CA PHE A 50 -13.96 -6.24 -7.68
C PHE A 50 -14.17 -7.31 -8.76
N ALA A 51 -13.94 -6.96 -10.02
CA ALA A 51 -14.22 -7.81 -11.18
C ALA A 51 -13.19 -8.95 -11.41
N GLY A 52 -12.35 -9.27 -10.43
CA GLY A 52 -11.33 -10.31 -10.54
C GLY A 52 -10.00 -9.82 -11.15
N SER A 53 -8.99 -10.67 -11.03
CA SER A 53 -7.60 -10.36 -11.42
C SER A 53 -7.46 -10.31 -12.94
N ARG A 54 -6.97 -9.18 -13.46
CA ARG A 54 -6.27 -9.18 -14.75
C ARG A 54 -4.98 -9.96 -14.60
N ARG A 55 -4.58 -10.69 -15.65
CA ARG A 55 -3.28 -11.37 -15.71
C ARG A 55 -2.19 -10.32 -15.51
N ILE A 56 -1.40 -10.47 -14.45
CA ILE A 56 -0.26 -9.58 -14.19
C ILE A 56 0.87 -10.02 -15.14
N GLY A 57 1.28 -9.12 -16.02
CA GLY A 57 2.40 -9.39 -16.93
C GLY A 57 3.73 -9.47 -16.19
N GLN A 58 4.70 -10.20 -16.75
CA GLN A 58 6.01 -10.43 -16.15
C GLN A 58 6.72 -9.11 -15.79
N GLU A 59 6.65 -8.10 -16.66
CA GLU A 59 7.26 -6.80 -16.39
C GLU A 59 6.71 -6.11 -15.11
N THR A 60 5.43 -6.31 -14.79
CA THR A 60 4.85 -5.77 -13.55
C THR A 60 5.33 -6.56 -12.32
N ILE A 61 5.59 -7.86 -12.49
CA ILE A 61 6.20 -8.70 -11.44
C ILE A 61 7.64 -8.23 -11.21
N ASP A 62 8.41 -8.02 -12.26
CA ASP A 62 9.80 -7.57 -12.17
C ASP A 62 9.90 -6.19 -11.52
N ASP A 63 9.06 -5.24 -11.93
CA ASP A 63 8.95 -3.93 -11.27
C ASP A 63 8.61 -4.07 -9.78
N PHE A 64 7.74 -5.02 -9.41
CA PHE A 64 7.44 -5.27 -8.00
C PHE A 64 8.65 -5.83 -7.23
N ILE A 65 9.43 -6.73 -7.83
CA ILE A 65 10.67 -7.25 -7.21
C ILE A 65 11.68 -6.11 -6.99
N ARG A 66 11.84 -5.19 -7.96
CA ARG A 66 12.68 -4.00 -7.78
C ARG A 66 12.21 -3.13 -6.61
N MET A 67 10.89 -2.98 -6.45
CA MET A 67 10.33 -2.25 -5.29
C MET A 67 10.54 -2.98 -3.96
N GLN A 68 10.43 -4.31 -3.92
CA GLN A 68 10.76 -5.10 -2.72
C GLN A 68 12.22 -4.87 -2.29
N ALA A 69 13.15 -4.81 -3.24
CA ALA A 69 14.56 -4.54 -2.94
C ALA A 69 14.79 -3.13 -2.37
N VAL A 70 14.06 -2.11 -2.86
CA VAL A 70 14.09 -0.76 -2.27
C VAL A 70 13.53 -0.78 -0.85
N ALA A 71 12.37 -1.39 -0.66
CA ALA A 71 11.67 -1.41 0.62
C ALA A 71 12.43 -2.14 1.73
N SER A 72 13.33 -3.06 1.37
CA SER A 72 14.22 -3.73 2.34
C SER A 72 15.11 -2.74 3.13
N LYS A 73 15.33 -1.54 2.58
CA LYS A 73 16.12 -0.47 3.20
C LYS A 73 15.25 0.63 3.78
N ASP A 74 14.23 1.06 3.06
CA ASP A 74 13.28 2.08 3.48
C ASP A 74 11.98 1.98 2.68
N ASP A 75 10.87 1.68 3.35
CA ASP A 75 9.54 1.57 2.75
C ASP A 75 8.73 2.87 2.79
N LYS A 76 9.19 3.88 3.56
CA LYS A 76 8.48 5.15 3.73
C LYS A 76 8.17 5.84 2.40
N PRO A 77 9.09 5.93 1.41
CA PRO A 77 8.79 6.53 0.12
C PRO A 77 7.69 5.79 -0.66
N LEU A 78 7.63 4.46 -0.54
CA LEU A 78 6.61 3.63 -1.20
C LEU A 78 5.24 3.82 -0.57
N ASN A 79 5.19 3.87 0.76
CA ASN A 79 3.95 4.12 1.52
C ASN A 79 3.39 5.51 1.21
N LYS A 80 4.25 6.53 1.11
CA LYS A 80 3.86 7.88 0.68
C LYS A 80 3.27 7.90 -0.73
N ALA A 81 3.92 7.24 -1.69
CA ALA A 81 3.40 7.19 -3.06
C ALA A 81 2.05 6.48 -3.15
N LEU A 82 1.87 5.38 -2.39
CA LEU A 82 0.62 4.64 -2.32
C LEU A 82 -0.51 5.50 -1.76
N ALA A 83 -0.29 6.12 -0.61
CA ALA A 83 -1.28 6.97 0.03
C ALA A 83 -1.62 8.21 -0.78
N ALA A 84 -0.64 8.83 -1.45
CA ALA A 84 -0.89 9.97 -2.33
C ALA A 84 -1.86 9.58 -3.46
N LEU A 85 -1.71 8.39 -4.05
CA LEU A 85 -2.65 7.90 -5.06
C LEU A 85 -4.03 7.59 -4.48
N ILE A 86 -4.10 6.98 -3.28
CA ILE A 86 -5.39 6.75 -2.59
C ILE A 86 -6.09 8.09 -2.33
N ALA A 87 -5.38 9.08 -1.79
CA ALA A 87 -5.91 10.41 -1.52
C ALA A 87 -6.45 11.09 -2.78
N ASN A 88 -5.73 10.97 -3.90
CA ASN A 88 -6.19 11.52 -5.18
C ASN A 88 -7.43 10.81 -5.74
N CYS A 89 -7.62 9.52 -5.46
CA CYS A 89 -8.86 8.85 -5.84
C CYS A 89 -10.02 9.24 -4.93
N LEU A 90 -9.78 9.30 -3.61
CA LEU A 90 -10.79 9.69 -2.62
C LEU A 90 -11.21 11.15 -2.77
N ALA A 91 -10.34 12.04 -3.25
CA ALA A 91 -10.72 13.42 -3.55
C ALA A 91 -11.88 13.50 -4.57
N ASP A 92 -12.00 12.53 -5.50
CA ASP A 92 -13.13 12.47 -6.43
C ASP A 92 -14.35 11.80 -5.82
N ASP A 93 -14.15 10.66 -5.13
CA ASP A 93 -15.23 9.74 -4.78
C ASP A 93 -15.77 10.00 -3.35
N ALA A 94 -14.96 10.62 -2.49
CA ALA A 94 -15.13 10.69 -1.04
C ALA A 94 -14.36 11.87 -0.40
N PRO A 95 -14.59 13.14 -0.83
CA PRO A 95 -13.70 14.27 -0.51
C PRO A 95 -13.59 14.60 0.99
N ALA A 96 -14.52 14.12 1.82
CA ALA A 96 -14.48 14.28 3.26
C ALA A 96 -13.45 13.35 3.94
N LEU A 97 -13.06 12.24 3.30
CA LEU A 97 -12.13 11.28 3.88
C LEU A 97 -10.70 11.80 3.82
N LYS A 98 -10.01 11.76 4.96
CA LYS A 98 -8.65 12.25 5.07
C LYS A 98 -7.65 11.11 5.10
N VAL A 99 -6.74 11.11 4.12
CA VAL A 99 -5.60 10.19 4.09
C VAL A 99 -4.42 10.85 4.78
N VAL A 100 -3.91 10.19 5.82
CA VAL A 100 -2.70 10.59 6.55
C VAL A 100 -1.62 9.56 6.29
N THR A 101 -0.41 10.06 6.04
CA THR A 101 0.80 9.24 5.96
C THR A 101 1.75 9.66 7.04
N GLU A 102 2.75 8.80 7.25
CA GLU A 102 3.72 8.92 8.33
C GLU A 102 3.10 8.48 9.66
N ARG A 103 3.91 7.77 10.45
CA ARG A 103 3.60 7.06 11.70
C ARG A 103 3.02 7.97 12.79
N ARG A 104 1.89 8.59 12.50
CA ARG A 104 1.15 9.46 13.41
C ARG A 104 0.32 8.57 14.30
N SER A 105 0.38 8.87 15.59
CA SER A 105 -0.41 8.11 16.55
C SER A 105 -1.89 8.41 16.34
N ILE A 106 -2.71 7.37 16.30
CA ILE A 106 -4.17 7.51 16.36
C ILE A 106 -4.52 8.18 17.70
N PRO A 107 -5.42 9.18 17.74
CA PRO A 107 -5.82 9.82 18.99
C PRO A 107 -6.25 8.78 20.04
N GLY A 108 -5.69 8.87 21.26
CA GLY A 108 -5.99 7.93 22.33
C GLY A 108 -5.29 6.57 22.21
N SER A 109 -4.37 6.39 21.26
CA SER A 109 -3.65 5.13 21.05
C SER A 109 -2.15 5.36 20.79
N GLY A 110 -1.31 4.36 21.12
CA GLY A 110 0.10 4.32 20.73
C GLY A 110 0.32 3.86 19.28
N LEU A 111 -0.75 3.47 18.58
CA LEU A 111 -0.69 2.90 17.25
C LEU A 111 -0.35 3.93 16.19
N GLN A 112 0.62 3.55 15.36
CA GLN A 112 1.15 4.37 14.28
C GLN A 112 1.09 3.61 12.97
N PRO A 113 -0.08 3.58 12.28
CA PRO A 113 -0.21 2.92 10.99
C PRO A 113 0.68 3.59 9.94
N ASP A 114 1.11 2.82 8.94
CA ASP A 114 1.90 3.35 7.83
C ASP A 114 1.08 4.33 6.96
N ILE A 115 -0.20 4.00 6.75
CA ILE A 115 -1.20 4.84 6.09
C ILE A 115 -2.50 4.75 6.88
N GLN A 116 -3.07 5.89 7.21
CA GLN A 116 -4.33 6.03 7.94
C GLN A 116 -5.36 6.72 7.05
N ILE A 117 -6.60 6.24 7.07
CA ILE A 117 -7.76 6.94 6.51
C ILE A 117 -8.75 7.18 7.64
N GLU A 118 -9.03 8.43 7.92
CA GLU A 118 -10.04 8.83 8.90
C GLU A 118 -11.42 8.81 8.24
N LEU A 119 -12.31 7.96 8.78
CA LEU A 119 -13.69 7.81 8.29
C LEU A 119 -14.61 8.81 8.99
N ARG A 120 -14.57 8.79 10.33
CA ARG A 120 -15.37 9.59 11.26
C ARG A 120 -14.56 9.75 12.55
N ASP A 121 -15.03 10.58 13.47
CA ASP A 121 -14.37 10.75 14.77
C ASP A 121 -14.21 9.41 15.49
N GLY A 122 -12.95 9.00 15.71
CA GLY A 122 -12.61 7.73 16.36
C GLY A 122 -12.63 6.50 15.45
N GLU A 123 -12.97 6.64 14.17
CA GLU A 123 -13.04 5.52 13.20
C GLU A 123 -11.97 5.66 12.11
N TYR A 124 -11.12 4.63 11.99
CA TYR A 124 -9.94 4.66 11.13
C TYR A 124 -9.79 3.37 10.32
N ILE A 125 -9.45 3.50 9.04
CA ILE A 125 -8.87 2.41 8.24
C ILE A 125 -7.36 2.51 8.34
N CYS A 126 -6.73 1.45 8.82
CA CYS A 126 -5.27 1.33 8.88
C CYS A 126 -4.78 0.43 7.75
N ILE A 127 -3.90 0.95 6.90
CA ILE A 127 -3.29 0.19 5.80
C ILE A 127 -1.81 0.01 6.12
N GLU A 128 -1.37 -1.25 6.10
CA GLU A 128 -0.03 -1.72 6.46
C GLU A 128 0.59 -2.45 5.25
N PRO A 129 1.14 -1.73 4.26
CA PRO A 129 1.68 -2.33 3.05
C PRO A 129 2.89 -3.20 3.38
N THR A 130 2.83 -4.48 3.05
CA THR A 130 3.94 -5.41 3.28
C THR A 130 4.79 -5.54 2.02
N TRP A 131 5.93 -4.85 1.97
CA TRP A 131 6.89 -4.89 0.85
C TRP A 131 7.94 -6.00 0.97
N ARG A 132 7.64 -7.08 1.69
CA ARG A 132 8.59 -8.18 1.98
C ARG A 132 9.07 -8.85 0.71
N ASN A 133 10.29 -9.36 0.71
CA ASN A 133 10.90 -10.03 -0.42
C ASN A 133 10.25 -11.42 -0.65
N SER A 134 9.85 -11.71 -1.89
CA SER A 134 9.35 -13.01 -2.32
C SER A 134 10.43 -14.11 -2.41
N GLY A 135 11.70 -13.75 -2.26
CA GLY A 135 12.89 -14.58 -2.42
C GLY A 135 13.37 -14.67 -3.88
N LYS A 136 12.53 -14.26 -4.83
CA LYS A 136 12.88 -14.24 -6.26
C LYS A 136 13.81 -13.07 -6.57
N GLY A 137 14.91 -13.39 -7.27
CA GLY A 137 15.79 -12.40 -7.87
C GLY A 137 15.28 -11.90 -9.22
N LEU A 138 16.07 -11.02 -9.83
CA LEU A 138 15.99 -10.64 -11.23
C LEU A 138 17.36 -10.90 -11.83
N ASP A 139 17.41 -11.71 -12.89
CA ASP A 139 18.66 -12.10 -13.54
C ASP A 139 19.53 -10.88 -13.82
N SER A 140 20.81 -10.95 -13.43
CA SER A 140 21.81 -9.88 -13.55
C SER A 140 21.54 -8.56 -12.80
N GLU A 141 20.36 -8.35 -12.20
CA GLU A 141 20.01 -7.13 -11.47
C GLU A 141 19.96 -7.32 -9.95
N ILE A 142 19.26 -8.36 -9.48
CA ILE A 142 18.96 -8.60 -8.07
C ILE A 142 19.17 -10.07 -7.77
N LYS A 143 20.08 -10.39 -6.84
CA LYS A 143 20.33 -11.77 -6.41
C LYS A 143 19.11 -12.34 -5.68
N GLU A 144 18.89 -13.63 -5.84
CA GLU A 144 17.94 -14.38 -5.01
C GLU A 144 18.29 -14.25 -3.53
N ALA A 145 17.26 -14.27 -2.69
CA ALA A 145 17.40 -14.12 -1.25
C ALA A 145 16.38 -15.00 -0.52
N GLN A 146 16.48 -15.06 0.81
CA GLN A 146 15.48 -15.75 1.60
C GLN A 146 14.10 -15.09 1.45
N ASN A 147 13.09 -15.91 1.17
CA ASN A 147 11.71 -15.45 1.11
C ASN A 147 11.22 -15.03 2.51
N THR A 148 10.85 -13.76 2.63
CA THR A 148 10.31 -13.15 3.88
C THR A 148 8.82 -12.86 3.77
N LEU A 149 8.19 -13.21 2.66
CA LEU A 149 6.75 -13.16 2.40
C LEU A 149 6.06 -14.52 2.71
N SER A 150 6.73 -15.42 3.44
CA SER A 150 6.11 -16.69 3.86
C SER A 150 4.95 -16.43 4.84
N GLU A 151 3.96 -17.30 4.82
CA GLU A 151 2.78 -17.24 5.71
C GLU A 151 3.14 -17.06 7.19
N ALA A 152 4.17 -17.74 7.69
CA ALA A 152 4.62 -17.62 9.09
C ALA A 152 5.08 -16.20 9.45
N HIS A 153 5.85 -15.54 8.58
CA HIS A 153 6.31 -14.16 8.78
C HIS A 153 5.14 -13.17 8.73
N VAL A 154 4.17 -13.39 7.83
CA VAL A 154 2.97 -12.54 7.73
C VAL A 154 2.09 -12.70 8.96
N LYS A 155 1.84 -13.94 9.41
CA LYS A 155 1.06 -14.22 10.62
C LYS A 155 1.68 -13.61 11.85
N LYS A 156 3.00 -13.72 12.02
CA LYS A 156 3.71 -13.09 13.13
C LYS A 156 3.56 -11.56 13.11
N TYR A 157 3.79 -10.93 11.96
CA TYR A 157 3.62 -9.48 11.81
C TYR A 157 2.20 -9.01 12.14
N MET A 158 1.20 -9.72 11.61
CA MET A 158 -0.20 -9.43 11.87
C MET A 158 -0.56 -9.63 13.35
N LEU A 159 -0.05 -10.68 13.99
CA LEU A 159 -0.26 -10.94 15.40
C LEU A 159 0.37 -9.85 16.26
N ASP A 160 1.64 -9.49 16.02
CA ASP A 160 2.35 -8.46 16.78
C ASP A 160 1.59 -7.12 16.71
N LYS A 161 1.10 -6.75 15.51
CA LYS A 161 0.27 -5.56 15.31
C LYS A 161 -1.08 -5.71 16.02
N ALA A 162 -1.81 -6.80 15.82
CA ALA A 162 -3.11 -7.06 16.45
C ALA A 162 -3.03 -7.06 17.98
N THR A 163 -1.98 -7.63 18.56
CA THR A 163 -1.74 -7.59 20.02
C THR A 163 -1.48 -6.17 20.49
N GLN A 164 -0.75 -5.36 19.71
CA GLN A 164 -0.60 -3.94 19.99
C GLN A 164 -1.97 -3.21 19.92
N TYR A 165 -2.82 -3.54 18.94
CA TYR A 165 -4.20 -3.02 18.86
C TYR A 165 -5.00 -3.37 20.12
N VAL A 166 -5.02 -4.63 20.52
CA VAL A 166 -5.78 -5.10 21.70
C VAL A 166 -5.29 -4.43 22.99
N LYS A 167 -3.97 -4.39 23.19
CA LYS A 167 -3.36 -3.79 24.38
C LYS A 167 -3.66 -2.29 24.51
N ASP A 168 -3.57 -1.54 23.41
CA ASP A 168 -3.74 -0.09 23.45
C ASP A 168 -5.20 0.34 23.59
N PHE A 169 -6.15 -0.50 23.15
CA PHE A 169 -7.59 -0.24 23.29
C PHE A 169 -8.24 -0.94 24.49
N GLY A 170 -7.46 -1.67 25.32
CA GLY A 170 -7.95 -2.32 26.53
C GLY A 170 -8.96 -3.43 26.27
N LEU A 171 -8.87 -4.09 25.11
CA LEU A 171 -9.68 -5.24 24.74
C LEU A 171 -9.11 -6.56 25.31
#